data_AF-A0A132EVE3-F1
#
_entry.id   AF-A0A132EVE3-F1
#
_cell.length_a   1.000
_cell.length_b   1.000
_cell.length_c   1.000
_cell.angle_alpha   90.00
_cell.angle_beta   90.00
_cell.angle_gamma   90.00
#
_symmetry.space_group_name_H-M   'P 1'
#
loop_
_entity.id
_entity.type
_entity.pdbx_description
1 polymer ?
#
loop_
_entity_poly.entity_id
_entity_poly.type
_entity_poly.pdbx_seq_one_letter_code
_entity_poly.pdbx_strand_id
1 'polypeptide(L)'
;MIKFTIDGRTSVVGVSDIDQMIRQLAYARAAMQPTHPVEPPEGQYPLQIDPCWRVDRLADFDGAVLSIRHLGVGWIAFALPTVNLMSLVDALTSTPETTSRASHAMLN
;
A
#
# COMPACT_ATOMS: atom_id res chain seq x y z
N MET A 1 14.04 -18.79 6.82
CA MET A 1 14.14 -18.38 8.23
C MET A 1 15.03 -17.15 8.31
N ILE A 2 14.70 -16.21 9.19
CA ILE A 2 15.53 -15.01 9.43
C ILE A 2 15.85 -14.90 10.93
N LYS A 3 16.92 -14.19 11.28
CA LYS A 3 17.20 -13.78 12.66
C LYS A 3 16.64 -12.37 12.88
N PHE A 4 15.89 -12.18 13.96
CA PHE A 4 15.26 -10.91 14.29
C PHE A 4 15.66 -10.51 15.71
N THR A 5 16.10 -9.26 15.91
CA THR A 5 16.61 -8.77 17.20
C THR A 5 15.87 -7.51 17.62
N ILE A 6 15.30 -7.52 18.82
CA ILE A 6 14.70 -6.34 19.48
C ILE A 6 15.30 -6.24 20.88
N ASP A 7 15.80 -5.05 21.25
CA ASP A 7 16.38 -4.77 22.57
C ASP A 7 17.41 -5.84 23.03
N GLY A 8 18.32 -6.20 22.13
CA GLY A 8 19.35 -7.22 22.36
C GLY A 8 18.87 -8.67 22.37
N ARG A 9 17.56 -8.93 22.33
CA ARG A 9 16.98 -10.29 22.32
C ARG A 9 16.80 -10.76 20.88
N THR A 10 17.44 -11.87 20.54
CA THR A 10 17.40 -12.45 19.18
C THR A 10 16.56 -13.71 19.12
N SER A 11 15.71 -13.83 18.10
CA SER A 11 14.93 -15.04 17.81
C SER A 11 15.09 -15.46 16.35
N VAL A 12 15.01 -16.76 16.08
CA VAL A 12 14.91 -17.30 14.73
C VAL A 12 13.43 -17.39 14.38
N VAL A 13 13.03 -16.79 13.26
CA VAL A 13 11.64 -16.67 12.86
C VAL A 13 11.40 -17.45 11.56
N GLY A 14 10.41 -18.33 11.59
CA GLY A 14 9.92 -19.08 10.42
C GLY A 14 9.11 -18.22 9.46
N VAL A 15 8.75 -18.77 8.30
CA VAL A 15 7.92 -18.04 7.31
C VAL A 15 6.49 -17.83 7.83
N SER A 16 5.87 -18.85 8.41
CA SER A 16 4.54 -18.71 9.01
C SER A 16 4.50 -17.70 10.16
N ASP A 17 5.58 -17.69 10.96
CA ASP A 17 5.69 -16.81 12.12
C ASP A 17 5.92 -15.37 11.68
N ILE A 18 6.73 -15.15 10.63
CA ILE A 18 6.92 -13.80 10.09
C ILE A 18 5.61 -13.27 9.48
N ASP A 19 4.85 -14.11 8.77
CA ASP A 19 3.56 -13.71 8.20
C ASP A 19 2.56 -13.33 9.30
N GLN A 20 2.51 -14.10 10.39
CA GLN A 20 1.67 -13.76 11.55
C GLN A 20 2.12 -12.46 12.21
N MET A 21 3.43 -12.31 12.41
CA MET A 21 4.02 -11.11 13.03
C MET A 21 3.75 -9.86 12.20
N ILE A 22 3.91 -9.91 10.87
CA ILE A 22 3.60 -8.80 9.96
C ILE A 22 2.13 -8.38 10.10
N ARG A 23 1.20 -9.34 10.11
CA ARG A 23 -0.22 -9.04 10.31
C ARG A 23 -0.47 -8.36 11.65
N GLN A 24 0.05 -8.92 12.74
CA GLN A 24 -0.13 -8.37 14.09
C GLN A 24 0.46 -6.96 14.22
N LEU A 25 1.65 -6.73 13.67
CA LEU A 25 2.29 -5.42 13.66
C LEU A 25 1.51 -4.40 12.82
N ALA A 26 0.96 -4.80 11.67
CA ALA A 26 0.12 -3.92 10.86
C ALA A 26 -1.14 -3.49 11.63
N TYR A 27 -1.84 -4.43 12.29
CA TYR A 27 -2.98 -4.10 13.13
C TYR A 27 -2.60 -3.18 14.31
N ALA A 28 -1.51 -3.49 15.00
CA ALA A 28 -1.03 -2.66 16.10
C ALA A 28 -0.69 -1.25 15.63
N ARG A 29 0.05 -1.12 14.52
CA ARG A 29 0.46 0.17 13.96
C ARG A 29 -0.74 1.02 13.53
N ALA A 30 -1.78 0.42 12.96
CA ALA A 30 -3.00 1.12 12.57
C ALA A 30 -3.75 1.73 13.77
N ALA A 31 -3.60 1.16 14.97
CA ALA A 31 -4.24 1.66 16.19
C ALA A 31 -3.39 2.71 16.94
N MET A 32 -2.12 2.91 16.57
CA MET A 32 -1.20 3.81 17.28
C MET A 32 -1.34 5.27 16.83
N GLN A 33 -1.03 6.17 17.77
CA GLN A 33 -0.89 7.61 17.49
C GLN A 33 0.59 8.05 17.49
N PRO A 34 0.99 8.98 16.61
CA PRO A 34 0.17 9.54 15.53
C PRO A 34 -0.13 8.50 14.43
N THR A 35 -1.31 8.62 13.81
CA THR A 35 -1.63 7.85 12.60
C THR A 35 -0.59 8.11 11.51
N HIS A 36 -0.54 7.23 10.51
CA HIS A 36 0.24 7.53 9.31
C HIS A 36 -0.28 8.81 8.65
N PRO A 37 0.62 9.68 8.12
CA PRO A 37 0.21 10.82 7.31
C PRO A 37 -0.70 10.37 6.17
N VAL A 38 -1.71 11.20 5.86
CA VAL A 38 -2.61 10.96 4.72
C VAL A 38 -1.88 11.16 3.40
N GLU A 39 -0.99 12.15 3.36
CA GLU A 39 -0.16 12.41 2.20
C GLU A 39 1.01 11.42 2.13
N PRO A 40 1.34 10.91 0.93
CA PRO A 40 2.53 10.10 0.76
C PRO A 40 3.77 10.92 1.16
N PRO A 41 4.76 10.29 1.81
CA PRO A 41 5.99 10.99 2.18
C PRO A 41 6.70 11.51 0.93
N GLU A 42 7.28 12.71 1.03
CA GLU A 42 8.08 13.30 -0.05
C GLU A 42 9.31 12.42 -0.36
N GLY A 43 9.62 12.24 -1.65
CA GLY A 43 10.80 11.50 -2.11
C GLY A 43 10.51 10.09 -2.67
N GLN A 44 11.47 9.17 -2.51
CA GLN A 44 11.37 7.79 -3.00
C GLN A 44 10.76 6.88 -1.93
N TYR A 45 9.50 6.48 -2.15
CA TYR A 45 8.89 5.36 -1.45
C TYR A 45 9.17 4.06 -2.21
N PRO A 46 9.17 2.89 -1.53
CA PRO A 46 9.34 1.61 -2.20
C PRO A 46 8.28 1.40 -3.27
N LEU A 47 8.72 1.34 -4.53
CA LEU A 47 7.85 1.09 -5.68
C LEU A 47 7.84 -0.40 -6.00
N GLN A 48 6.66 -0.97 -6.18
CA GLN A 48 6.49 -2.30 -6.76
C GLN A 48 6.00 -2.13 -8.20
N ILE A 49 6.76 -2.71 -9.14
CA ILE A 49 6.46 -2.67 -10.56
C ILE A 49 5.54 -3.84 -10.89
N ASP A 50 4.48 -3.56 -11.67
CA ASP A 50 3.48 -4.51 -12.16
C ASP A 50 2.94 -5.48 -11.08
N PRO A 51 2.39 -4.97 -9.96
CA PRO A 51 1.80 -5.83 -8.96
C PRO A 51 0.57 -6.55 -9.52
N CYS A 52 0.36 -7.81 -9.12
CA CYS A 52 -0.90 -8.48 -9.38
C CYS A 52 -2.05 -7.72 -8.69
N TRP A 53 -3.14 -7.52 -9.42
CA TRP A 53 -4.34 -6.88 -8.90
C TRP A 53 -5.60 -7.65 -9.28
N ARG A 54 -6.66 -7.47 -8.49
CA ARG A 54 -7.99 -8.04 -8.72
C ARG A 54 -9.05 -7.03 -8.31
N VAL A 55 -10.18 -7.02 -9.01
CA VAL A 55 -11.37 -6.25 -8.63
C VAL A 55 -12.52 -7.21 -8.42
N ASP A 56 -13.12 -7.17 -7.23
CA ASP A 56 -14.31 -7.94 -6.88
C ASP A 56 -15.51 -7.02 -6.67
N ARG A 57 -16.71 -7.46 -7.05
CA ARG A 57 -17.97 -6.80 -6.68
C ARG A 57 -18.70 -7.66 -5.66
N LEU A 58 -19.03 -7.07 -4.51
CA LEU A 58 -19.76 -7.73 -3.45
C LEU A 58 -21.25 -7.39 -3.59
N ALA A 59 -22.13 -8.36 -3.35
CA ALA A 59 -23.57 -8.17 -3.55
C ALA A 59 -24.15 -7.01 -2.72
N ASP A 60 -23.65 -6.82 -1.50
CA ASP A 60 -24.17 -5.85 -0.54
C ASP A 60 -23.29 -4.58 -0.43
N PHE A 61 -22.47 -4.29 -1.44
CA PHE A 61 -21.60 -3.11 -1.45
C PHE A 61 -21.77 -2.31 -2.76
N ASP A 62 -22.24 -1.07 -2.64
CA ASP A 62 -22.31 -0.13 -3.77
C ASP A 62 -20.91 0.43 -4.09
N GLY A 63 -20.16 -0.34 -4.87
CA GLY A 63 -18.79 -0.03 -5.27
C GLY A 63 -18.04 -1.26 -5.73
N ALA A 64 -16.72 -1.26 -5.52
CA ALA A 64 -15.88 -2.42 -5.80
C ALA A 64 -14.77 -2.57 -4.76
N VAL A 65 -14.24 -3.78 -4.61
CA VAL A 65 -13.07 -4.06 -3.80
C VAL A 65 -11.86 -4.21 -4.73
N LEU A 66 -10.93 -3.25 -4.67
CA LEU A 66 -9.64 -3.34 -5.34
C LEU A 66 -8.64 -4.05 -4.43
N SER A 67 -8.10 -5.17 -4.88
CA SER A 67 -7.05 -5.90 -4.17
C SER A 67 -5.73 -5.82 -4.94
N ILE A 68 -4.64 -5.46 -4.26
CA ILE A 68 -3.29 -5.36 -4.83
C ILE A 68 -2.35 -6.25 -4.02
N ARG A 69 -1.48 -7.02 -4.68
CA ARG A 69 -0.52 -7.89 -4.03
C ARG A 69 0.77 -7.13 -3.68
N HIS A 70 1.02 -6.95 -2.38
CA HIS A 70 2.30 -6.46 -1.86
C HIS A 70 3.27 -7.63 -1.61
N LEU A 71 4.51 -7.57 -2.10
CA LEU A 71 5.47 -8.67 -2.02
C LEU A 71 5.79 -9.14 -0.59
N GLY A 72 5.77 -8.24 0.39
CA GLY A 72 6.07 -8.56 1.78
C GLY A 72 4.86 -8.78 2.69
N VAL A 73 3.66 -8.37 2.27
CA VAL A 73 2.45 -8.40 3.13
C VAL A 73 1.38 -9.36 2.57
N GLY A 74 1.44 -9.67 1.28
CA GLY A 74 0.41 -10.44 0.59
C GLY A 74 -0.64 -9.52 -0.04
N TRP A 75 -1.87 -10.01 -0.15
CA TRP A 75 -2.98 -9.27 -0.73
C TRP A 75 -3.54 -8.24 0.25
N ILE A 76 -3.66 -6.99 -0.20
CA ILE A 76 -4.28 -5.90 0.54
C ILE A 76 -5.50 -5.45 -0.25
N ALA A 77 -6.65 -5.34 0.43
CA ALA A 77 -7.94 -5.03 -0.19
C ALA A 77 -8.45 -3.65 0.25
N PHE A 78 -8.96 -2.89 -0.70
CA PHE A 78 -9.50 -1.55 -0.52
C PHE A 78 -10.94 -1.52 -1.05
N ALA A 79 -11.91 -1.28 -0.17
CA ALA A 79 -13.28 -1.06 -0.58
C ALA A 79 -13.43 0.38 -1.10
N LEU A 80 -13.79 0.52 -2.37
CA LEU A 80 -14.00 1.78 -3.05
C LEU A 80 -15.49 1.97 -3.29
N PRO A 81 -16.16 2.88 -2.56
CA PRO A 81 -17.53 3.26 -2.88
C PRO A 81 -17.62 3.80 -4.32
N THR A 82 -18.79 3.68 -4.94
CA THR A 82 -18.99 4.04 -6.36
C THR A 82 -18.43 5.41 -6.74
N VAL A 83 -18.58 6.45 -5.91
CA VAL A 83 -18.00 7.78 -6.18
C VAL A 83 -16.47 7.76 -6.30
N ASN A 84 -15.77 7.09 -5.39
CA ASN A 84 -14.31 7.00 -5.40
C ASN A 84 -13.83 6.08 -6.54
N LEU A 85 -14.61 5.05 -6.86
CA LEU A 85 -14.31 4.17 -7.98
C LEU A 85 -14.37 4.92 -9.31
N MET A 86 -15.36 5.80 -9.51
CA MET A 86 -15.45 6.62 -10.71
C MET A 86 -14.24 7.57 -10.81
N SER A 87 -13.87 8.25 -9.72
CA SER A 87 -12.67 9.10 -9.71
C SER A 87 -11.39 8.33 -10.03
N LEU A 88 -11.27 7.08 -9.57
CA LEU A 88 -10.13 6.22 -9.92
C LEU A 88 -10.12 5.87 -11.41
N VAL A 89 -11.27 5.51 -11.99
CA VAL A 89 -11.39 5.20 -13.43
C VAL A 89 -11.04 6.44 -14.26
N ASP A 90 -11.55 7.60 -13.90
CA ASP A 90 -11.25 8.86 -14.57
C ASP A 90 -9.74 9.16 -14.54
N ALA A 91 -9.10 8.99 -13.39
CA ALA A 91 -7.65 9.20 -13.25
C ALA A 91 -6.81 8.22 -14.08
N LEU A 92 -7.22 6.95 -14.18
CA LEU A 92 -6.52 5.91 -14.94
C LEU A 92 -6.73 6.00 -16.45
N THR A 93 -7.86 6.55 -16.89
CA THR A 93 -8.22 6.69 -18.31
C THR A 93 -7.82 8.04 -18.90
N SER A 94 -7.59 9.04 -18.05
CA SER A 94 -6.99 10.30 -18.45
C SER A 94 -5.60 10.07 -19.02
N THR A 95 -5.31 10.67 -20.18
CA THR A 95 -3.96 10.69 -20.72
C THR A 95 -3.04 11.28 -19.67
N PRO A 96 -1.95 10.60 -19.26
CA PRO A 96 -1.00 11.20 -18.34
C PRO A 96 -0.53 12.49 -18.98
N GLU A 97 -0.81 13.62 -18.33
CA GLU A 97 -0.25 14.89 -18.77
C GLU A 97 1.26 14.68 -18.83
N THR A 98 1.86 14.87 -20.00
CA THR A 98 3.31 14.92 -20.12
C THR A 98 3.75 16.14 -19.33
N THR A 99 3.92 16.00 -18.01
CA THR A 99 4.52 17.02 -17.18
C THR A 99 5.95 17.16 -17.70
N SER A 100 6.15 18.18 -18.53
CA SER A 100 7.47 18.60 -19.00
C SER A 100 8.37 18.73 -17.78
N ARG A 101 9.41 17.89 -17.69
CA ARG A 101 10.45 17.90 -16.64
C ARG A 101 11.26 19.22 -16.60
N ALA A 102 10.80 20.30 -17.25
CA ALA A 102 11.53 21.55 -17.41
C ALA A 102 11.42 22.52 -16.21
N SER A 103 10.57 22.27 -15.21
CA SER A 103 10.34 23.25 -14.13
C SER A 103 11.11 22.98 -12.82
N HIS A 104 11.82 21.85 -12.69
CA HIS A 104 12.53 21.49 -11.45
C HIS A 104 14.06 21.70 -11.49
N ALA A 105 14.60 22.27 -12.59
CA ALA A 105 16.04 22.52 -12.77
C ALA A 105 16.48 23.96 -12.44
N MET A 106 15.64 24.78 -11.79
CA MET A 106 16.03 26.11 -11.33
C MET A 106 15.64 26.31 -9.87
N LEU A 107 16.41 25.71 -8.96
CA LEU A 107 16.67 26.16 -7.59
C LEU A 107 17.75 25.25 -6.98
N ASN A 108 19.01 25.54 -7.36
CA ASN A 108 20.19 25.63 -6.51
C ASN A 108 21.44 25.82 -7.36
#